data_AF-E1ZXT7-F1
#
_entry.id   AF-E1ZXT7-F1
#
_cell.length_a   1.000
_cell.length_b   1.000
_cell.length_c   1.000
_cell.angle_alpha   90.00
_cell.angle_beta   90.00
_cell.angle_gamma   90.00
#
_symmetry.space_group_name_H-M   'P 1'
#
loop_
_entity.id
_entity.type
_entity.pdbx_description
1 polymer ?
#
loop_
_entity_poly.entity_id
_entity_poly.type
_entity_poly.pdbx_seq_one_letter_code
_entity_poly.pdbx_strand_id
1 'polypeptide(L)'
;MSIVALNGILMEFVIGPFLSVQNLTFVSLIAPCLFMLIFIWLPESPYYLMRRNAKEKSINSLVQLRGKEDVYNEACNIEQFVKANLNDQTDLCVRRNRRALIILLCMDVAQQMSGYQAILQYAQIIFDD
;
A
#
# COMPACT_ATOMS: atom_id res chain seq x y z
N MET A 1 3.43 -2.67 -5.70
CA MET A 1 3.15 -3.50 -4.51
C MET A 1 3.78 -4.89 -4.64
N SER A 2 3.41 -5.70 -5.64
CA SER A 2 3.88 -7.11 -5.76
C SER A 2 5.39 -7.29 -5.90
N ILE A 3 6.10 -6.35 -6.56
CA ILE A 3 7.55 -6.47 -6.79
C ILE A 3 8.35 -6.38 -5.48
N VAL A 4 7.99 -5.44 -4.59
CA VAL A 4 8.69 -5.26 -3.31
C VAL A 4 8.49 -6.48 -2.41
N ALA A 5 7.26 -7.01 -2.37
CA ALA A 5 6.93 -8.20 -1.61
C ALA A 5 7.70 -9.44 -2.12
N LEU A 6 7.75 -9.65 -3.44
CA LEU A 6 8.48 -10.78 -4.03
C LEU A 6 9.98 -10.71 -3.73
N ASN A 7 10.58 -9.51 -3.83
CA ASN A 7 12.00 -9.32 -3.50
C ASN A 7 12.28 -9.57 -2.02
N GLY A 8 11.39 -9.13 -1.12
CA GLY A 8 11.51 -9.40 0.31
C GLY A 8 11.48 -10.89 0.62
N ILE A 9 10.49 -11.61 0.07
CA ILE A 9 10.37 -13.07 0.22
C ILE A 9 11.60 -13.79 -0.34
N LEU A 10 12.12 -13.35 -1.50
CA LEU A 10 13.32 -13.93 -2.10
C LEU A 10 14.56 -13.75 -1.21
N MET A 11 14.75 -12.56 -0.63
CA MET A 11 15.83 -12.33 0.34
C MET A 11 15.69 -13.23 1.57
N GLU A 12 14.47 -13.42 2.07
CA GLU A 12 14.20 -14.25 3.24
C GLU A 12 14.49 -15.73 2.98
N PHE A 13 14.18 -16.25 1.79
CA PHE A 13 14.58 -17.61 1.38
C PHE A 13 16.10 -17.79 1.24
N VAL A 14 16.82 -16.76 0.78
CA VAL A 14 18.29 -16.82 0.65
C VAL A 14 18.98 -16.77 2.01
N ILE A 15 18.46 -15.96 2.94
CA ILE A 15 19.06 -15.73 4.27
C ILE A 15 18.61 -16.82 5.27
N GLY A 16 17.41 -17.37 5.08
CA GLY A 16 16.76 -18.40 5.91
C GLY A 16 17.65 -19.57 6.33
N PRO A 17 18.36 -20.25 5.41
CA PRO A 17 19.20 -21.41 5.77
C PRO A 17 20.50 -21.04 6.51
N PHE A 18 20.92 -19.77 6.52
CA PHE A 18 22.18 -19.35 7.15
C PHE A 18 22.01 -18.83 8.58
N LEU A 19 20.78 -18.57 9.04
CA LEU A 19 20.49 -17.91 10.32
C LEU A 19 19.40 -18.63 11.11
N SER A 20 19.55 -18.65 12.44
CA SER A 20 18.49 -19.13 13.34
C SER A 20 17.23 -18.26 13.22
N VAL A 21 16.05 -18.87 13.39
CA VAL A 21 14.72 -18.22 13.30
C VAL A 21 14.62 -16.95 14.17
N GLN A 22 15.27 -16.95 15.33
CA GLN A 22 15.32 -15.78 16.22
C GLN A 22 16.06 -14.60 15.59
N ASN A 23 17.22 -14.86 14.97
CA ASN A 23 18.03 -13.81 14.33
C ASN A 23 17.36 -13.27 13.07
N LEU A 24 16.69 -14.14 12.30
CA LEU A 24 15.88 -13.72 11.14
C LEU A 24 14.77 -12.75 11.54
N THR A 25 14.10 -13.02 12.67
CA THR A 25 13.03 -12.16 13.18
C THR A 25 13.56 -10.78 13.58
N PHE A 26 14.74 -10.71 14.22
CA PHE A 26 15.35 -9.43 14.56
C PHE A 26 15.76 -8.64 13.31
N VAL A 27 16.31 -9.31 12.29
CA VAL A 27 16.68 -8.67 11.01
C VAL A 27 15.44 -8.17 10.27
N SER A 28 14.37 -8.96 10.21
CA SER A 28 13.13 -8.55 9.53
C SER A 28 12.43 -7.41 10.24
N LEU A 29 12.60 -7.26 11.56
CA LEU A 29 12.07 -6.14 12.35
C LEU A 29 12.75 -4.80 12.05
N ILE A 30 14.00 -4.81 11.58
CA ILE A 30 14.72 -3.58 11.22
C ILE A 30 14.02 -2.84 10.07
N ALA A 31 13.51 -3.57 9.08
CA ALA A 31 12.83 -2.99 7.92
C ALA A 31 11.57 -2.16 8.26
N PRO A 32 10.57 -2.67 9.01
CA PRO A 32 9.41 -1.89 9.43
C PRO A 32 9.79 -0.78 10.42
N CYS A 33 10.79 -0.98 11.29
CA CYS A 33 11.28 0.09 12.17
C CYS A 33 11.87 1.26 11.37
N LEU A 34 12.71 0.99 10.37
CA LEU A 34 13.22 2.01 9.45
C LEU A 34 12.09 2.69 8.69
N PHE A 35 11.12 1.93 8.20
CA PHE A 35 9.95 2.49 7.55
C PHE A 35 9.19 3.46 8.46
N MET A 36 8.95 3.10 9.74
CA MET A 36 8.30 4.00 10.69
C MET A 36 9.10 5.27 10.95
N LEU A 37 10.42 5.18 11.09
CA LEU A 37 11.29 6.35 11.29
C LEU A 37 11.22 7.32 10.10
N ILE A 38 11.23 6.79 8.88
CA ILE A 38 11.12 7.59 7.65
C ILE A 38 9.71 8.17 7.51
N PHE A 39 8.68 7.42 7.89
CA PHE A 39 7.29 7.85 7.75
C PHE A 39 6.94 9.05 8.65
N ILE A 40 7.60 9.19 9.80
CA ILE A 40 7.45 10.38 10.66
C ILE A 40 7.87 11.67 9.93
N TRP A 41 8.80 11.57 8.99
CA TRP A 41 9.26 12.72 8.19
C TRP A 41 8.46 12.94 6.91
N LEU A 42 7.58 12.00 6.54
CA LEU A 42 6.80 12.10 5.31
C LEU A 42 5.61 13.07 5.53
N PRO A 43 5.43 14.08 4.67
CA PRO A 43 4.28 14.98 4.80
C PRO A 43 2.97 14.20 4.60
N GLU A 44 1.93 14.62 5.33
CA GLU A 44 0.60 14.01 5.21
C GLU A 44 0.08 14.04 3.76
N SER A 45 -0.73 13.04 3.39
CA SER A 45 -1.28 12.93 2.05
C SER A 45 -2.04 14.21 1.66
N PRO A 46 -1.74 14.84 0.52
CA PRO A 46 -2.37 16.09 0.09
C PRO A 46 -3.88 15.96 -0.14
N TYR A 47 -4.35 14.76 -0.49
CA TYR A 47 -5.77 14.44 -0.61
C TYR A 47 -6.51 14.51 0.73
N TYR A 48 -5.86 14.08 1.82
CA TYR A 48 -6.43 14.15 3.17
C TYR A 48 -6.59 15.60 3.63
N LEU A 49 -5.55 16.43 3.42
CA LEU A 49 -5.57 17.86 3.76
C LEU A 49 -6.60 18.65 2.93
N MET A 50 -6.77 18.31 1.65
CA MET A 50 -7.78 18.94 0.78
C MET A 50 -9.21 18.62 1.23
N ARG A 51 -9.47 17.40 1.73
CA ARG A 51 -10.78 17.02 2.31
C ARG A 51 -11.12 17.77 3.59
N ARG A 52 -10.12 18.23 4.35
CA ARG A 52 -10.29 19.02 5.58
C ARG A 52 -10.42 20.53 5.35
N ASN A 53 -10.61 20.98 4.11
CA ASN A 53 -10.63 22.41 3.72
C ASN A 53 -9.32 23.16 4.05
N ALA A 54 -8.21 22.47 4.34
CA ALA A 54 -6.92 23.08 4.61
C ALA A 54 -6.10 23.27 3.33
N LYS A 55 -6.63 24.07 2.39
CA LYS A 55 -6.10 24.25 1.03
C LYS A 55 -4.65 24.75 0.98
N GLU A 56 -4.26 25.61 1.92
CA GLU A 56 -2.88 26.11 1.99
C GLU A 56 -1.88 25.02 2.42
N LYS A 57 -2.26 24.18 3.39
CA LYS A 57 -1.43 23.06 3.86
C LYS A 57 -1.34 21.93 2.84
N SER A 58 -2.41 21.69 2.07
CA SER A 58 -2.39 20.71 0.99
C SER A 58 -1.44 21.14 -0.12
N ILE A 59 -1.48 22.42 -0.54
CA ILE A 59 -0.55 22.98 -1.53
C ILE A 59 0.89 22.88 -1.04
N ASN A 60 1.17 23.23 0.22
CA ASN A 60 2.52 23.13 0.77
C ASN A 60 3.03 21.68 0.83
N SER A 61 2.18 20.73 1.23
CA SER A 61 2.54 19.29 1.23
C SER A 61 2.77 18.75 -0.19
N LEU A 62 1.99 19.21 -1.16
CA LEU A 62 2.12 18.89 -2.58
C LEU A 62 3.42 19.45 -3.18
N VAL A 63 3.79 20.69 -2.83
CA VAL A 63 5.06 21.31 -3.22
C VAL A 63 6.23 20.53 -2.59
N GLN A 64 6.12 20.14 -1.32
CA GLN A 64 7.15 19.34 -0.64
C GLN A 64 7.30 17.93 -1.23
N LEU A 65 6.20 17.30 -1.69
CA LEU A 65 6.22 15.96 -2.27
C LEU A 65 6.70 15.94 -3.74
N ARG A 66 6.42 17.01 -4.50
CA ARG A 66 6.60 17.04 -5.97
C ARG A 66 7.66 18.02 -6.46
N GLY A 67 8.07 18.97 -5.63
CA GLY A 67 9.16 19.93 -5.89
C GLY A 67 8.93 20.89 -7.07
N LYS A 68 7.72 20.96 -7.63
CA LYS A 68 7.39 21.83 -8.79
C LYS A 68 6.61 23.07 -8.35
N GLU A 69 6.66 24.13 -9.14
CA GLU A 69 5.95 25.39 -8.91
C GLU A 69 4.50 25.36 -9.47
N ASP A 70 4.24 24.51 -10.47
CA ASP A 70 2.92 24.36 -11.14
C ASP A 70 1.90 23.51 -10.36
N VAL A 71 1.97 23.51 -9.03
CA VAL A 71 1.09 22.64 -8.23
C VAL A 71 -0.31 23.21 -8.05
N TYR A 72 -0.52 24.48 -8.39
CA TYR A 72 -1.81 25.15 -8.27
C TYR A 72 -2.89 24.54 -9.18
N ASN A 73 -2.54 24.15 -10.41
CA ASN A 73 -3.47 23.51 -11.34
C ASN A 73 -3.86 22.10 -10.86
N GLU A 74 -2.89 21.35 -10.34
CA GLU A 74 -3.14 20.01 -9.79
C GLU A 74 -3.94 20.07 -8.49
N ALA A 75 -3.63 21.01 -7.61
CA ALA A 75 -4.40 21.26 -6.40
C ALA A 75 -5.86 21.62 -6.72
N CYS A 76 -6.11 22.42 -7.77
CA CYS A 76 -7.45 22.75 -8.24
C CYS A 76 -8.20 21.51 -8.75
N ASN A 77 -7.56 20.68 -9.56
CA ASN A 77 -8.14 19.41 -10.04
C ASN A 77 -8.47 18.46 -8.89
N ILE A 78 -7.59 18.34 -7.90
CA ILE A 78 -7.81 17.53 -6.70
C ILE A 78 -8.97 18.09 -5.87
N GLU A 79 -9.07 19.41 -5.70
CA GLU A 79 -10.17 20.05 -4.99
C GLU A 79 -11.52 19.80 -5.67
N GLN A 80 -11.58 19.91 -7.00
CA GLN A 80 -12.79 19.63 -7.78
C GLN A 80 -13.18 18.15 -7.67
N PHE A 81 -12.21 17.24 -7.76
CA PHE A 81 -12.44 15.81 -7.57
C PHE A 81 -12.96 15.51 -6.15
N VAL A 82 -12.35 16.10 -5.13
CA VAL A 82 -12.78 15.93 -3.73
C VAL A 82 -14.18 16.47 -3.52
N LYS A 83 -14.52 17.66 -4.05
CA LYS A 83 -15.87 18.24 -3.97
C LYS A 83 -16.92 17.40 -4.68
N ALA A 84 -16.59 16.84 -5.85
CA ALA A 84 -17.48 15.92 -6.56
C ALA A 84 -17.73 14.62 -5.79
N ASN A 85 -16.73 14.12 -5.07
CA ASN A 85 -16.79 12.87 -4.30
C ASN A 85 -17.14 13.06 -2.80
N LEU A 86 -17.34 14.29 -2.32
CA LEU A 86 -17.66 14.58 -0.92
C LEU A 86 -19.09 14.16 -0.55
N ASN A 87 -20.00 14.21 -1.52
CA ASN A 87 -21.40 13.79 -1.34
C ASN A 87 -21.64 12.32 -1.71
N ASP A 88 -20.70 11.72 -2.45
CA ASP A 88 -20.70 10.30 -2.80
C ASP A 88 -19.98 9.55 -1.67
N GLN A 89 -20.60 9.53 -0.49
CA GLN A 89 -20.15 8.66 0.60
C GLN A 89 -20.15 7.24 0.06
N THR A 90 -18.94 6.72 -0.15
CA THR A 90 -18.45 5.36 -0.34
C THR A 90 -19.41 4.24 0.06
N ASP A 91 -20.56 4.20 -0.58
CA ASP A 91 -21.54 3.18 -0.34
C ASP A 91 -21.16 2.07 -1.32
N LEU A 92 -20.09 1.34 -0.95
CA LEU A 92 -19.54 0.22 -1.70
C LEU A 92 -20.66 -0.79 -2.03
N CYS A 93 -21.72 -0.81 -1.23
CA CYS A 93 -22.91 -1.63 -1.40
C CYS A 93 -23.95 -1.08 -2.40
N VAL A 94 -23.70 0.04 -3.08
CA VAL A 94 -24.57 0.58 -4.12
C VAL A 94 -24.61 -0.36 -5.32
N ARG A 95 -25.81 -0.57 -5.87
CA ARG A 95 -26.10 -1.52 -6.95
C ARG A 95 -25.18 -1.36 -8.18
N ARG A 96 -24.68 -0.14 -8.39
CA ARG A 96 -23.72 0.23 -9.44
C ARG A 96 -22.32 -0.37 -9.22
N ASN A 97 -21.84 -0.47 -7.97
CA ASN A 97 -20.49 -0.95 -7.66
C ASN A 97 -20.43 -2.43 -7.24
N ARG A 98 -21.57 -3.07 -6.98
CA ARG A 98 -21.64 -4.50 -6.59
C ARG A 98 -21.03 -5.45 -7.61
N ARG A 99 -21.19 -5.19 -8.91
CA ARG A 99 -20.58 -6.04 -9.95
C ARG A 99 -19.05 -5.98 -9.90
N ALA A 100 -18.50 -4.78 -9.72
CA ALA A 100 -17.05 -4.60 -9.58
C ALA A 100 -16.54 -5.28 -8.30
N LEU A 101 -17.26 -5.13 -7.18
CA LEU A 101 -16.93 -5.83 -5.94
C LEU A 101 -16.97 -7.36 -6.07
N ILE A 102 -18.00 -7.92 -6.70
CA ILE A 102 -18.11 -9.37 -6.92
C ILE A 102 -16.94 -9.86 -7.78
N ILE A 103 -16.59 -9.14 -8.85
CA ILE A 103 -15.45 -9.52 -9.69
C ILE A 103 -14.14 -9.49 -8.90
N LEU A 104 -13.91 -8.45 -8.11
CA LEU A 104 -12.71 -8.34 -7.25
C LEU A 104 -12.66 -9.46 -6.21
N LEU A 105 -13.78 -9.77 -5.55
CA LEU A 105 -13.89 -10.86 -4.58
C LEU A 105 -13.66 -12.22 -5.23
N CYS A 106 -14.30 -12.50 -6.36
CA CYS A 106 -14.12 -13.76 -7.09
C CYS A 106 -12.67 -13.93 -7.57
N MET A 107 -12.04 -12.84 -8.03
CA MET A 107 -10.65 -12.85 -8.46
C MET A 107 -9.70 -13.13 -7.29
N ASP A 108 -9.92 -12.49 -6.13
CA ASP A 108 -9.10 -12.72 -4.93
C ASP A 108 -9.26 -14.14 -4.37
N VAL A 109 -10.51 -14.64 -4.31
CA VAL A 109 -10.79 -16.03 -3.91
C VAL A 109 -10.14 -17.03 -4.86
N ALA A 110 -10.26 -16.82 -6.18
CA ALA A 110 -9.61 -17.69 -7.17
C ALA A 110 -8.08 -17.68 -7.02
N GLN A 111 -7.49 -16.51 -6.73
CA GLN A 111 -6.06 -16.38 -6.48
C GLN A 111 -5.63 -17.11 -5.19
N GLN A 112 -6.40 -17.04 -4.10
CA GLN A 112 -6.11 -17.78 -2.86
C GLN A 112 -6.29 -19.29 -3.04
N MET A 113 -7.34 -19.73 -3.74
CA MET A 113 -7.60 -21.13 -4.05
C MET A 113 -6.54 -21.79 -4.94
N SER A 114 -5.74 -21.01 -5.66
CA SER A 114 -4.58 -21.52 -6.42
C SER A 114 -3.51 -22.16 -5.54
N GLY A 115 -3.59 -22.00 -4.21
CA GLY A 115 -2.62 -22.56 -3.27
C GLY A 115 -1.29 -21.81 -3.22
N TYR A 116 -1.18 -20.66 -3.90
CA TYR A 116 0.03 -19.83 -3.92
C TYR A 116 0.59 -19.57 -2.51
N GLN A 117 -0.26 -19.25 -1.55
CA GLN A 117 0.17 -18.99 -0.18
C GLN A 117 0.68 -20.26 0.53
N ALA A 118 0.08 -21.42 0.28
CA ALA A 118 0.55 -22.68 0.82
C ALA A 118 1.93 -23.06 0.26
N ILE A 119 2.13 -22.87 -1.05
CA ILE A 119 3.44 -23.07 -1.69
C ILE A 119 4.50 -22.16 -1.05
N LEU A 120 4.21 -20.87 -0.86
CA LEU A 120 5.16 -19.95 -0.23
C LEU A 120 5.52 -20.34 1.21
N GLN A 121 4.55 -20.75 2.03
CA GLN A 121 4.80 -21.06 3.44
C GLN A 121 5.50 -22.41 3.64
N TYR A 122 5.17 -23.40 2.82
CA TYR A 122 5.67 -24.77 2.94
C TYR A 122 6.78 -25.10 1.93
N ALA A 123 7.23 -24.15 1.12
CA ALA A 123 8.28 -24.37 0.12
C ALA A 123 9.51 -25.05 0.71
N GLN A 124 10.00 -24.61 1.88
CA GLN A 124 11.17 -25.22 2.51
C GLN A 124 10.93 -26.71 2.80
N ILE A 125 9.76 -27.08 3.31
CA ILE A 125 9.41 -28.47 3.62
C ILE A 125 9.22 -29.30 2.34
N ILE A 126 8.58 -28.73 1.31
CA ILE A 126 8.34 -29.41 0.04
C ILE A 126 9.63 -29.70 -0.73
N PHE A 127 10.64 -28.82 -0.60
CA PHE A 127 11.92 -28.95 -1.31
C PHE A 127 13.05 -29.56 -0.46
N ASP A 128 12.86 -29.76 0.84
CA ASP A 128 13.79 -30.50 1.74
C ASP A 128 13.56 -32.03 1.73
N ASP A 129 12.39 -32.50 1.24
CA ASP A 129 12.12 -33.93 0.96
C ASP A 129 12.62 -34.34 -0.44
#